data_AF-A0A3S5K3A5-F1
#
_entry.id   AF-A0A3S5K3A5-F1
#
_cell.length_a   1.000
_cell.length_b   1.000
_cell.length_c   1.000
_cell.angle_alpha   90.00
_cell.angle_beta   90.00
_cell.angle_gamma   90.00
#
_symmetry.space_group_name_H-M   'P 1'
#
loop_
_entity.id
_entity.type
_entity.pdbx_description
1 polymer ?
#
loop_
_entity_poly.entity_id
_entity_poly.type
_entity_poly.pdbx_seq_one_letter_code
_entity_poly.pdbx_strand_id
1 'polypeptide(L)'
;MNEQQLQELALQAKQDSLLSAARGITLSKLIDGIYRSGKLCHPYRGQFQGAYEQIYQEAVQDLFLYICKNLDKYDPERGAFMTWVNMLLSQTQHTQVKCLLYKSTLTVLIKGRIA
;
A
#
# COMPACT_ATOMS: atom_id res chain seq x y z
N MET A 1 -3.13 16.17 -6.39
CA MET A 1 -1.96 16.65 -5.60
C MET A 1 -0.69 16.34 -6.35
N ASN A 2 0.28 17.25 -6.33
CA ASN A 2 1.62 16.99 -6.87
C ASN A 2 2.52 16.32 -5.81
N GLU A 3 3.73 15.93 -6.20
CA GLU A 3 4.64 15.19 -5.30
C GLU A 3 5.11 16.00 -4.09
N GLN A 4 5.39 17.29 -4.29
CA GLN A 4 5.80 18.20 -3.22
C GLN A 4 4.70 18.32 -2.14
N GLN A 5 3.45 18.51 -2.55
CA GLN A 5 2.30 18.59 -1.64
C GLN A 5 2.10 17.29 -0.83
N LEU A 6 2.34 16.13 -1.45
CA LEU A 6 2.25 14.84 -0.75
C LEU A 6 3.38 14.69 0.27
N GLN A 7 4.59 15.11 -0.08
CA GLN A 7 5.73 15.09 0.83
C GLN A 7 5.52 16.03 2.02
N GLU A 8 5.01 17.25 1.79
CA GLU A 8 4.67 18.20 2.86
C GLU A 8 3.64 17.63 3.83
N LEU A 9 2.56 17.03 3.32
CA LEU A 9 1.57 16.34 4.14
C LEU A 9 2.18 15.18 4.94
N ALA A 10 3.09 14.42 4.33
CA ALA A 10 3.77 13.32 5.01
C ALA A 10 4.63 13.84 6.17
N LEU A 11 5.38 14.92 5.97
CA LEU A 11 6.20 15.53 7.01
C LEU A 11 5.34 16.15 8.12
N GLN A 12 4.23 16.80 7.77
CA GLN A 12 3.27 17.32 8.75
C GLN A 12 2.67 16.19 9.60
N ALA A 13 2.21 15.10 8.97
CA ALA A 13 1.66 13.96 9.70
C ALA A 13 2.69 13.24 10.59
N LYS A 14 4.00 13.35 10.30
CA LYS A 14 5.06 12.87 11.20
C LYS A 14 5.18 13.73 12.46
N GLN A 15 4.99 15.04 12.35
CA GLN A 15 5.10 15.99 13.47
C GLN A 15 3.88 15.95 14.39
N ASP A 16 2.70 15.64 13.85
CA ASP A 16 1.48 15.51 14.63
C ASP A 16 1.57 14.34 15.63
N SER A 17 1.15 14.58 16.88
CA SER A 17 1.05 13.54 17.91
C SER A 17 0.22 12.35 17.41
N LEU A 18 0.72 11.14 17.69
CA LEU A 18 0.23 9.84 17.19
C LEU A 18 -1.28 9.62 17.36
N LEU A 19 -1.92 10.29 18.34
CA LEU A 19 -3.33 10.12 18.67
C LEU A 19 -4.17 11.40 18.50
N SER A 20 -3.61 12.43 17.86
CA SER A 20 -4.33 13.67 17.63
C SER A 20 -5.35 13.55 16.49
N ALA A 21 -6.50 14.19 16.64
CA ALA A 21 -7.48 14.32 15.55
C ALA A 21 -6.87 15.00 14.31
N ALA A 22 -5.93 15.93 14.52
CA ALA A 22 -5.17 16.58 13.46
C ALA A 22 -4.40 15.56 12.61
N ARG A 23 -3.67 14.63 13.23
CA ARG A 23 -2.97 13.56 12.52
C ARG A 23 -3.91 12.72 11.65
N GLY A 24 -5.07 12.37 12.19
CA GLY A 24 -6.08 11.60 11.45
C GLY A 24 -6.58 12.32 10.18
N ILE A 25 -6.80 13.63 10.27
CA ILE A 25 -7.19 14.47 9.12
C ILE A 25 -6.04 14.57 8.11
N THR A 26 -4.81 14.82 8.57
CA THR A 26 -3.63 14.94 7.71
C THR A 26 -3.35 13.62 6.97
N LEU A 27 -3.41 12.49 7.67
CA LEU A 27 -3.28 11.16 7.07
C LEU A 27 -4.39 10.87 6.06
N SER A 28 -5.64 11.20 6.38
CA SER A 28 -6.75 11.00 5.44
C SER A 28 -6.56 11.79 4.14
N LYS A 29 -6.13 13.05 4.24
CA LYS A 29 -5.79 13.88 3.07
C LYS A 29 -4.61 13.31 2.29
N LEU A 30 -3.59 12.81 2.98
CA LEU A 30 -2.43 12.19 2.37
C LEU A 30 -2.83 10.94 1.56
N ILE A 31 -3.60 10.02 2.15
CA ILE A 31 -4.06 8.80 1.49
C ILE A 31 -4.96 9.11 0.29
N ASP A 32 -5.93 10.03 0.44
CA ASP A 32 -6.78 10.47 -0.68
C ASP A 32 -5.94 11.09 -1.81
N GLY A 33 -4.94 11.91 -1.45
CA GLY A 33 -4.00 12.50 -2.39
C GLY A 33 -3.17 11.47 -3.15
N ILE A 34 -2.65 10.44 -2.47
CA ILE A 34 -1.93 9.32 -3.10
C ILE A 34 -2.85 8.59 -4.07
N TYR A 35 -4.04 8.19 -3.62
CA TYR A 35 -4.99 7.43 -4.42
C TYR A 35 -5.44 8.19 -5.68
N ARG A 36 -5.84 9.46 -5.53
CA ARG A 36 -6.28 10.31 -6.64
C ARG A 36 -5.16 10.74 -7.57
N SER A 37 -3.90 10.64 -7.14
CA SER A 37 -2.77 10.97 -8.01
C SER A 37 -2.67 10.05 -9.23
N GLY A 38 -3.20 8.83 -9.14
CA GLY A 38 -3.08 7.81 -10.18
C GLY A 38 -1.64 7.32 -10.41
N LYS A 39 -0.70 7.67 -9.53
CA LYS A 39 0.74 7.38 -9.67
C LYS A 39 1.19 6.08 -8.99
N LEU A 40 0.25 5.30 -8.46
CA LEU A 40 0.57 3.99 -7.88
C LEU A 40 1.00 3.02 -8.98
N CYS A 41 2.11 2.33 -8.75
CA CYS A 41 2.63 1.36 -9.71
C CYS A 41 1.70 0.14 -9.81
N HIS A 42 1.49 -0.35 -11.02
CA HIS A 42 0.76 -1.59 -11.29
C HIS A 42 1.76 -2.61 -11.87
N PRO A 43 2.38 -3.46 -11.03
CA PRO A 43 3.35 -4.44 -11.53
C PRO A 43 2.66 -5.55 -12.35
N TYR A 44 3.46 -6.44 -12.91
CA TYR A 44 3.13 -7.27 -14.08
C TYR A 44 1.75 -7.95 -14.02
N ARG A 45 0.89 -7.60 -15.00
CA ARG A 45 -0.51 -8.03 -15.13
C ARG A 45 -0.72 -9.43 -15.72
N GLY A 46 0.36 -10.14 -16.07
CA GLY A 46 0.25 -11.43 -16.78
C GLY A 46 -0.03 -12.64 -15.87
N GLN A 47 -0.07 -12.45 -14.55
CA GLN A 47 -0.46 -13.49 -13.58
C GLN A 47 -1.83 -13.14 -12.96
N PHE A 48 -2.59 -14.16 -12.56
CA PHE A 48 -3.90 -14.01 -11.89
C PHE A 48 -4.99 -13.36 -12.75
N GLN A 49 -5.13 -13.80 -14.01
CA GLN A 49 -6.25 -13.38 -14.86
C GLN A 49 -7.59 -13.59 -14.14
N GLY A 50 -8.42 -12.55 -14.13
CA GLY A 50 -9.74 -12.56 -13.45
C GLY A 50 -9.72 -12.17 -11.97
N ALA A 51 -8.58 -12.25 -11.27
CA ALA A 51 -8.46 -11.85 -9.86
C ALA A 51 -7.49 -10.69 -9.62
N TYR A 52 -6.66 -10.34 -10.62
CA TYR A 52 -5.61 -9.33 -10.50
C TYR A 52 -6.10 -8.02 -9.87
N GLU A 53 -7.23 -7.48 -10.33
CA GLU A 53 -7.73 -6.19 -9.83
C GLU A 53 -8.09 -6.25 -8.35
N GLN A 54 -8.76 -7.32 -7.92
CA GLN A 54 -9.09 -7.52 -6.51
C GLN A 54 -7.82 -7.60 -5.65
N ILE A 55 -6.85 -8.39 -6.09
CA ILE A 55 -5.55 -8.56 -5.40
C ILE A 55 -4.81 -7.23 -5.32
N TYR A 56 -4.81 -6.46 -6.41
CA TYR A 56 -4.19 -5.16 -6.45
C TYR A 56 -4.85 -4.19 -5.45
N GLN A 57 -6.18 -4.13 -5.42
CA GLN A 57 -6.91 -3.28 -4.45
C GLN A 57 -6.65 -3.70 -3.00
N GLU A 58 -6.59 -5.01 -2.71
CA GLU A 58 -6.20 -5.52 -1.38
C GLU A 58 -4.78 -5.08 -1.00
N ALA A 59 -3.82 -5.15 -1.93
CA ALA A 59 -2.45 -4.70 -1.69
C ALA A 59 -2.35 -3.18 -1.47
N VAL A 60 -3.19 -2.38 -2.15
CA VAL A 60 -3.29 -0.93 -1.96
C VAL A 60 -3.86 -0.59 -0.57
N GLN A 61 -4.87 -1.34 -0.09
CA GLN A 61 -5.41 -1.15 1.26
C GLN A 61 -4.37 -1.47 2.34
N ASP A 62 -3.63 -2.57 2.19
CA ASP A 62 -2.54 -2.94 3.09
C ASP A 62 -1.41 -1.90 3.09
N LEU A 63 -1.08 -1.36 1.92
CA LEU A 63 -0.13 -0.26 1.79
C LEU A 63 -0.57 0.96 2.58
N PHE A 64 -1.82 1.39 2.45
CA PHE A 64 -2.34 2.55 3.17
C PHE A 64 -2.33 2.33 4.68
N LEU A 65 -2.72 1.14 5.14
CA LEU A 65 -2.63 0.78 6.54
C LEU A 65 -1.18 0.82 7.05
N TYR A 66 -0.23 0.34 6.25
CA TYR A 66 1.19 0.39 6.58
C TYR A 66 1.68 1.83 6.71
N ILE A 67 1.36 2.68 5.73
CA ILE A 67 1.74 4.10 5.72
C ILE A 67 1.21 4.80 6.98
N CYS A 68 -0.08 4.63 7.31
CA CYS A 68 -0.66 5.24 8.51
C CYS A 68 0.07 4.84 9.81
N LYS A 69 0.55 3.59 9.90
CA LYS A 69 1.24 3.05 11.08
C LYS A 69 2.73 3.33 11.12
N ASN A 70 3.39 3.51 9.98
CA ASN A 70 4.85 3.51 9.85
C ASN A 70 5.37 4.75 9.10
N LEU A 71 4.59 5.84 9.04
CA LEU A 71 5.00 7.06 8.35
C LEU A 71 6.31 7.65 8.93
N ASP A 72 6.62 7.36 10.19
CA ASP A 72 7.88 7.72 10.83
C ASP A 72 9.11 7.18 10.09
N LYS A 73 8.98 6.03 9.41
CA LYS A 73 10.05 5.39 8.63
C LYS A 73 10.34 6.06 7.28
N TYR A 74 9.45 6.93 6.80
CA TYR A 74 9.73 7.71 5.60
C TYR A 74 10.86 8.70 5.88
N ASP A 75 11.88 8.71 5.03
CA ASP A 75 13.05 9.56 5.12
C ASP A 75 13.21 10.34 3.80
N PRO A 76 12.97 11.66 3.78
CA PRO A 76 13.01 12.45 2.55
C PRO A 76 14.42 12.52 1.93
N GLU A 77 15.49 12.29 2.71
CA GLU A 77 16.86 12.26 2.20
C GLU A 77 17.15 11.01 1.36
N ARG A 78 16.36 9.95 1.52
CA ARG A 78 16.52 8.69 0.77
C ARG A 78 15.82 8.69 -0.58
N GLY A 79 14.90 9.64 -0.81
CA GLY A 79 14.18 9.76 -2.07
C GLY A 79 12.78 10.32 -1.91
N ALA A 80 12.16 10.58 -3.06
CA ALA A 80 10.85 11.21 -3.11
C ALA A 80 9.74 10.32 -2.53
N PHE A 81 8.72 10.96 -1.97
CA PHE A 81 7.65 10.26 -1.25
C PHE A 81 6.94 9.21 -2.12
N MET A 82 6.59 9.53 -3.37
CA MET A 82 5.91 8.56 -4.23
C MET A 82 6.80 7.40 -4.65
N THR A 83 8.12 7.60 -4.76
CA THR A 83 9.08 6.51 -4.99
C THR A 83 9.09 5.55 -3.81
N TRP A 84 9.10 6.07 -2.57
CA TRP A 84 8.99 5.25 -1.37
C TRP A 84 7.66 4.48 -1.31
N VAL A 85 6.54 5.15 -1.60
CA VAL A 85 5.20 4.51 -1.65
C VAL A 85 5.17 3.37 -2.68
N ASN A 86 5.71 3.57 -3.88
CA ASN A 86 5.72 2.55 -4.92
C ASN A 86 6.70 1.40 -4.62
N MET A 87 7.82 1.69 -3.95
CA MET A 87 8.71 0.65 -3.42
C MET A 87 7.97 -0.24 -2.42
N LEU A 88 7.23 0.35 -1.47
CA LEU A 88 6.43 -0.41 -0.51
C LEU A 88 5.37 -1.24 -1.22
N LEU A 89 4.63 -0.66 -2.17
CA LEU A 89 3.59 -1.38 -2.92
C LEU A 89 4.17 -2.58 -3.69
N SER A 90 5.35 -2.42 -4.27
CA SER A 90 6.05 -3.52 -4.95
C SER A 90 6.41 -4.65 -3.97
N GLN A 91 6.85 -4.30 -2.75
CA GLN A 91 7.17 -5.28 -1.70
C GLN A 91 5.93 -5.98 -1.12
N THR A 92 4.83 -5.23 -0.89
CA THR A 92 3.59 -5.80 -0.36
C THR A 92 2.95 -6.75 -1.36
N GLN A 93 3.01 -6.45 -2.66
CA GLN A 93 2.51 -7.34 -3.70
C GLN A 93 3.31 -8.65 -3.78
N HIS A 94 4.64 -8.62 -3.60
CA HIS A 94 5.41 -9.87 -3.46
C HIS A 94 4.94 -10.71 -2.27
N THR A 95 4.51 -10.08 -1.19
CA THR A 95 4.02 -10.76 0.02
C THR A 95 2.60 -11.29 -0.18
N GLN A 96 1.69 -10.49 -0.76
CA GLN A 96 0.32 -10.91 -1.02
C GLN A 96 0.21 -11.98 -2.11
N VAL A 97 1.00 -11.89 -3.19
CA VAL A 97 1.07 -12.95 -4.22
C VAL A 97 1.52 -14.27 -3.58
N LYS A 98 2.51 -14.26 -2.67
CA LYS A 98 2.90 -15.44 -1.89
C LYS A 98 1.76 -15.94 -0.99
N CYS A 99 1.08 -15.05 -0.28
CA CYS A 99 -0.06 -15.40 0.57
C CYS A 99 -1.26 -15.96 -0.23
N LEU A 100 -1.50 -15.46 -1.44
CA LEU A 100 -2.57 -15.92 -2.33
C LEU A 100 -2.21 -17.22 -3.03
N LEU A 101 -0.95 -17.42 -3.42
CA LEU A 101 -0.43 -18.73 -3.84
C LEU A 101 -0.55 -19.74 -2.69
N TYR A 102 -0.23 -19.35 -1.46
CA TYR A 102 -0.40 -20.21 -0.29
C TYR A 102 -1.88 -20.53 -0.01
N LYS A 103 -2.78 -19.53 -0.05
CA LYS A 103 -4.24 -19.73 0.10
C LYS A 103 -4.84 -20.57 -1.02
N SER A 104 -4.47 -20.35 -2.28
CA SER A 104 -4.95 -21.14 -3.42
C SER A 104 -4.42 -22.57 -3.40
N THR A 105 -3.14 -22.77 -3.06
CA THR A 105 -2.56 -24.11 -2.84
C THR A 105 -3.26 -24.84 -1.69
N LEU A 106 -3.52 -24.15 -0.56
CA LEU A 106 -4.31 -24.69 0.55
C LEU A 106 -5.75 -25.02 0.14
N THR A 107 -6.39 -24.18 -0.67
CA THR A 107 -7.77 -24.41 -1.14
C THR A 107 -7.84 -25.65 -2.05
N VAL A 108 -6.83 -25.86 -2.89
CA VAL A 108 -6.70 -27.07 -3.73
C VAL A 108 -6.38 -28.30 -2.87
N LEU A 109 -5.48 -28.20 -1.90
CA LEU A 109 -5.13 -29.30 -0.99
C LEU A 109 -6.27 -29.71 -0.06
N ILE A 110 -7.09 -28.76 0.39
CA ILE A 110 -8.26 -29.03 1.24
C ILE A 110 -9.38 -29.66 0.39
N LYS A 111 -9.64 -29.19 -0.83
CA LYS A 111 -10.62 -29.82 -1.73
C LYS A 111 -10.19 -31.22 -2.22
N GLY A 112 -8.89 -31.47 -2.36
CA GLY A 112 -8.35 -32.79 -2.76
C GLY A 112 -8.27 -33.83 -1.64
N ARG A 113 -8.53 -33.46 -0.37
CA ARG A 113 -8.58 -34.39 0.78
C ARG A 113 -9.98 -34.86 1.16
N ILE A 114 -11.02 -34.33 0.51
CA ILE A 114 -12.43 -34.64 0.77
C ILE A 114 -13.05 -35.35 -0.46
N ALA A 115 -12.21 -36.06 -1.24
CA ALA A 115 -12.62 -36.90 -2.37
C ALA A 115 -12.16 -38.34 -2.13
#